data_AF-A0A2M8WK58-F1
#
_entry.id   AF-A0A2M8WK58-F1
#
_cell.length_a   1.000
_cell.length_b   1.000
_cell.length_c   1.000
_cell.angle_alpha   90.00
_cell.angle_beta   90.00
_cell.angle_gamma   90.00
#
_symmetry.space_group_name_H-M   'P 1'
#
loop_
_entity.id
_entity.type
_entity.pdbx_description
1 polymer ?
#
loop_
_entity_poly.entity_id
_entity_poly.type
_entity_poly.pdbx_seq_one_letter_code
_entity_poly.pdbx_strand_id
1 'polypeptide(L)'
;MLRIFIICMLIMAPLAAPLTAQEGDPTVGVEATDQTMNNAIAAAQQSLPLFLCTATNAEGYGPEGGFLKVQVPVKSREIEHEIIWVGPFAAWDGENFAGILANQPNNMPGFNRGDQFDFTYDMIVDWSWRYPTGANYGDYTTRVLLSWAGDEAALAKYTTPPFAQEWSCE
;
A
#
# COMPACT_ATOMS: atom_id res chain seq x y z
N MET A 1 17.10 -73.08 -12.53
CA MET A 1 16.69 -71.99 -13.44
C MET A 1 16.07 -70.88 -12.61
N LEU A 2 16.67 -69.70 -12.66
CA LEU A 2 16.29 -68.46 -11.97
C LEU A 2 14.94 -67.91 -12.47
N ARG A 3 14.10 -67.34 -11.58
CA ARG A 3 13.03 -66.35 -11.88
C ARG A 3 12.42 -65.85 -10.55
N ILE A 4 13.11 -64.93 -9.88
CA ILE A 4 12.82 -63.48 -9.82
C ILE A 4 11.52 -63.19 -9.03
N PHE A 5 11.72 -62.78 -7.77
CA PHE A 5 10.78 -62.02 -6.96
C PHE A 5 10.49 -60.67 -7.63
N ILE A 6 9.22 -60.29 -7.80
CA ILE A 6 8.84 -58.91 -8.11
C ILE A 6 7.85 -58.45 -7.04
N ILE A 7 8.38 -57.75 -6.05
CA ILE A 7 7.62 -56.94 -5.10
C ILE A 7 7.29 -55.65 -5.85
N CYS A 8 6.01 -55.44 -6.17
CA CYS A 8 5.53 -54.16 -6.70
C CYS A 8 5.56 -53.10 -5.59
N MET A 9 6.62 -52.32 -5.53
CA MET A 9 6.69 -51.10 -4.73
C MET A 9 5.95 -50.00 -5.51
N LEU A 10 4.73 -49.68 -5.11
CA LEU A 10 3.99 -48.52 -5.60
C LEU A 10 4.70 -47.25 -5.15
N ILE A 11 5.43 -46.62 -6.08
CA ILE A 11 6.01 -45.29 -5.89
C ILE A 11 4.85 -44.28 -5.94
N MET A 12 4.40 -43.82 -4.78
CA MET A 12 3.57 -42.62 -4.67
C MET A 12 4.46 -41.42 -5.02
N ALA A 13 4.35 -40.91 -6.25
CA ALA A 13 4.92 -39.63 -6.60
C ALA A 13 4.11 -38.53 -5.90
N PRO A 14 4.74 -37.59 -5.16
CA PRO A 14 4.02 -36.44 -4.64
C PRO A 14 3.57 -35.58 -5.84
N LEU A 15 2.27 -35.35 -5.98
CA LEU A 15 1.76 -34.27 -6.82
C LEU A 15 2.29 -32.97 -6.21
N ALA A 16 3.33 -32.39 -6.81
CA ALA A 16 3.65 -31.00 -6.59
C ALA A 16 2.48 -30.19 -7.18
N ALA A 17 1.60 -29.70 -6.31
CA ALA A 17 0.62 -28.71 -6.72
C ALA A 17 1.41 -27.50 -7.27
N PRO A 18 1.06 -26.97 -8.46
CA PRO A 18 1.67 -25.75 -8.93
C PRO A 18 1.42 -24.67 -7.86
N LEU A 19 2.50 -23.99 -7.45
CA LEU A 19 2.38 -22.77 -6.67
C LEU A 19 1.65 -21.77 -7.58
N THR A 20 0.34 -21.66 -7.43
CA THR A 20 -0.42 -20.60 -8.10
C THR A 20 0.13 -19.30 -7.55
N ALA A 21 0.71 -18.46 -8.42
CA ALA A 21 1.06 -17.10 -8.04
C ALA A 21 -0.19 -16.46 -7.43
N GLN A 22 -0.07 -15.90 -6.23
CA GLN A 22 -1.19 -15.23 -5.59
C GLN A 22 -1.49 -13.97 -6.40
N GLU A 23 -2.66 -13.90 -7.01
CA GLU A 23 -3.13 -12.69 -7.67
C GLU A 23 -3.45 -11.65 -6.59
N GLY A 24 -2.83 -10.48 -6.67
CA GLY A 24 -3.10 -9.37 -5.78
C GLY A 24 -4.31 -8.55 -6.21
N ASP A 25 -4.56 -7.47 -5.48
CA ASP A 25 -5.62 -6.54 -5.84
C ASP A 25 -5.29 -5.85 -7.19
N PRO A 26 -6.30 -5.46 -8.01
CA PRO A 26 -6.07 -4.79 -9.28
C PRO A 26 -5.27 -3.48 -9.12
N THR A 27 -4.28 -3.28 -9.98
CA THR A 27 -3.43 -2.10 -10.01
C THR A 27 -3.59 -1.31 -11.31
N VAL A 28 -3.39 0.01 -11.24
CA VAL A 28 -3.24 0.87 -12.43
C VAL A 28 -1.75 1.14 -12.64
N GLY A 29 -1.22 0.70 -13.79
CA GLY A 29 0.15 1.01 -14.19
C GLY A 29 0.28 2.47 -14.58
N VAL A 30 1.27 3.16 -14.01
CA VAL A 30 1.62 4.55 -14.33
C VAL A 30 3.12 4.62 -14.58
N GLU A 31 3.51 5.26 -15.68
CA GLU A 31 4.92 5.44 -16.02
C GLU A 31 5.63 6.25 -14.93
N ALA A 32 6.86 5.84 -14.57
CA ALA A 32 7.64 6.52 -13.53
C ALA A 32 7.95 7.99 -13.87
N THR A 33 7.90 8.36 -15.15
CA THR A 33 8.12 9.72 -15.63
C THR A 33 6.83 10.54 -15.79
N ASP A 34 5.66 10.02 -15.39
CA ASP A 34 4.41 10.78 -15.50
C ASP A 34 4.44 12.01 -14.59
N GLN A 35 4.46 13.20 -15.20
CA GLN A 35 4.61 14.46 -14.47
C GLN A 35 3.41 14.74 -13.54
N THR A 36 2.20 14.33 -13.93
CA THR A 36 0.99 14.61 -13.14
C THR A 36 1.01 13.77 -11.87
N MET A 37 1.33 12.49 -11.99
CA MET A 37 1.47 11.58 -10.85
C MET A 37 2.62 11.99 -9.93
N ASN A 38 3.79 12.33 -10.49
CA ASN A 38 4.94 12.77 -9.71
C ASN A 38 4.68 14.08 -8.96
N ASN A 39 3.95 15.01 -9.55
CA ASN A 39 3.52 16.23 -8.85
C ASN A 39 2.56 15.92 -7.69
N ALA A 40 1.67 14.93 -7.86
CA ALA A 40 0.75 14.52 -6.81
C ALA A 40 1.49 13.85 -5.64
N ILE A 41 2.47 12.97 -5.92
CA ILE A 41 3.35 12.38 -4.91
C ILE A 41 4.10 13.47 -4.15
N ALA A 42 4.73 14.41 -4.87
CA ALA A 42 5.46 15.51 -4.25
C ALA A 42 4.56 16.38 -3.34
N ALA A 43 3.34 16.66 -3.77
CA ALA A 43 2.36 17.40 -2.97
C ALA A 43 1.91 16.63 -1.72
N ALA A 44 1.75 15.31 -1.82
CA ALA A 44 1.42 14.46 -0.68
C ALA A 44 2.57 14.39 0.33
N GLN A 45 3.81 14.24 -0.14
CA GLN A 45 5.01 14.26 0.69
C GLN A 45 5.23 15.62 1.36
N GLN A 46 4.90 16.72 0.67
CA GLN A 46 4.97 18.06 1.26
C GLN A 46 3.97 18.25 2.42
N SER A 47 2.79 17.64 2.35
CA SER A 47 1.77 17.73 3.41
C SER A 47 1.85 16.62 4.45
N LEU A 48 2.64 15.57 4.19
CA LEU A 48 2.82 14.43 5.09
C LEU A 48 3.26 14.81 6.52
N PRO A 49 4.23 15.74 6.73
CA PRO A 49 4.57 16.17 8.08
C PRO A 49 3.38 16.72 8.87
N LEU A 50 2.54 17.53 8.20
CA LEU A 50 1.35 18.12 8.82
C LEU A 50 0.32 17.04 9.16
N PHE A 51 0.07 16.11 8.24
CA PHE A 51 -0.83 14.98 8.50
C PHE A 51 -0.37 14.15 9.71
N LEU A 52 0.89 13.70 9.72
CA LEU A 52 1.40 12.86 10.81
C LEU A 52 1.36 13.59 12.15
N CYS A 53 1.80 14.83 12.18
CA CYS A 53 1.79 15.67 13.37
C CYS A 53 0.38 15.91 13.93
N THR A 54 -0.61 16.18 13.07
CA THR A 54 -1.99 16.44 13.52
C THR A 54 -2.75 15.15 13.86
N ALA A 55 -2.47 14.06 13.15
CA ALA A 55 -3.32 12.88 13.18
C ALA A 55 -2.80 11.75 14.08
N THR A 56 -1.49 11.69 14.34
CA THR A 56 -0.93 10.70 15.26
C THR A 56 -1.16 11.09 16.72
N ASN A 57 -1.38 10.10 17.58
CA ASN A 57 -1.46 10.35 19.02
C ASN A 57 -0.06 10.43 19.67
N ALA A 58 0.00 10.66 20.98
CA ALA A 58 1.25 10.81 21.72
C ALA A 58 2.16 9.57 21.67
N GLU A 59 1.59 8.39 21.43
CA GLU A 59 2.31 7.13 21.29
C GLU A 59 2.68 6.81 19.82
N GLY A 60 2.37 7.71 18.88
CA GLY A 60 2.71 7.57 17.45
C GLY A 60 1.72 6.73 16.63
N TYR A 61 0.59 6.31 17.19
CA TYR A 61 -0.44 5.61 16.42
C TYR A 61 -1.18 6.57 15.49
N GLY A 62 -1.34 6.17 14.22
CA GLY A 62 -2.16 6.88 13.25
C GLY A 62 -3.65 6.90 13.64
N PRO A 63 -4.44 7.82 13.06
CA PRO A 63 -5.84 7.97 13.40
C PRO A 63 -6.69 6.82 12.83
N GLU A 64 -7.90 6.64 13.36
CA GLU A 64 -8.91 5.82 12.69
C GLU A 64 -9.19 6.38 11.28
N GLY A 65 -9.24 5.49 10.28
CA GLY A 65 -9.43 5.86 8.88
C GLY A 65 -8.19 6.50 8.23
N GLY A 66 -7.05 6.54 8.93
CA GLY A 66 -5.76 6.98 8.40
C GLY A 66 -5.00 5.85 7.71
N PHE A 67 -4.49 6.11 6.51
CA PHE A 67 -3.65 5.17 5.76
C PHE A 67 -2.45 5.91 5.15
N LEU A 68 -1.34 5.19 5.01
CA LEU A 68 -0.15 5.62 4.29
C LEU A 68 -0.01 4.76 3.04
N LYS A 69 0.35 5.36 1.92
CA LYS A 69 0.69 4.63 0.69
C LYS A 69 2.20 4.57 0.59
N VAL A 70 2.75 3.37 0.51
CA VAL A 70 4.19 3.13 0.56
C VAL A 70 4.67 2.54 -0.77
N GLN A 71 5.83 3.01 -1.23
CA GLN A 71 6.57 2.48 -2.36
C GLN A 71 7.61 1.48 -1.84
N VAL A 72 7.37 0.19 -2.08
CA VAL A 72 8.18 -0.93 -1.61
C VAL A 72 9.09 -1.42 -2.73
N PRO A 73 10.42 -1.43 -2.57
CA PRO A 73 11.31 -2.09 -3.52
C PRO A 73 10.99 -3.59 -3.60
N VAL A 74 10.79 -4.12 -4.80
CA VAL A 74 10.43 -5.52 -5.01
C VAL A 74 11.44 -6.22 -5.91
N LYS A 75 11.57 -7.54 -5.72
CA LYS A 75 12.39 -8.39 -6.59
C LYS A 75 11.54 -8.93 -7.74
N SER A 76 11.04 -8.04 -8.59
CA SER A 76 10.29 -8.37 -9.79
C SER A 76 11.12 -8.08 -11.05
N ARG A 77 10.81 -8.77 -12.16
CA ARG A 77 11.43 -8.51 -13.47
C ARG A 77 10.73 -7.38 -14.24
N GLU A 78 9.51 -7.06 -13.85
CA GLU A 78 8.62 -6.16 -14.60
C GLU A 78 8.54 -4.77 -13.97
N ILE A 79 8.63 -4.69 -12.64
CA ILE A 79 8.54 -3.45 -11.89
C ILE A 79 9.65 -3.39 -10.83
N GLU A 80 10.14 -2.18 -10.53
CA GLU A 80 11.13 -1.96 -9.48
C GLU A 80 10.49 -1.82 -8.10
N HIS A 81 9.24 -1.32 -8.06
CA HIS A 81 8.53 -1.03 -6.83
C HIS A 81 7.08 -1.47 -6.90
N GLU A 82 6.55 -1.97 -5.78
CA GLU A 82 5.13 -2.10 -5.54
C GLU A 82 4.64 -0.92 -4.70
N ILE A 83 3.53 -0.28 -5.09
CA ILE A 83 2.93 0.81 -4.33
C ILE A 83 1.67 0.28 -3.66
N ILE A 84 1.63 0.30 -2.32
CA ILE A 84 0.58 -0.35 -1.54
C ILE A 84 0.09 0.51 -0.38
N TRP A 85 -1.19 0.40 -0.04
CA TRP A 85 -1.76 1.07 1.12
C TRP A 85 -1.52 0.27 2.41
N VAL A 86 -1.20 0.99 3.48
CA VAL A 86 -0.91 0.48 4.81
C VAL A 86 -1.74 1.26 5.84
N GLY A 87 -2.44 0.55 6.71
CA GLY A 87 -3.26 1.13 7.76
C GLY A 87 -4.07 0.05 8.50
N PRO A 88 -4.24 0.12 9.83
CA PRO A 88 -3.67 1.12 10.74
C PRO A 88 -2.14 1.08 10.78
N PHE A 89 -1.52 2.18 11.22
CA PHE A 89 -0.07 2.32 11.30
C PHE A 89 0.35 2.95 12.63
N ALA A 90 1.62 2.74 13.00
CA ALA A 90 2.29 3.39 14.10
C ALA A 90 3.65 3.91 13.62
N ALA A 91 4.07 5.05 14.15
CA ALA A 91 5.36 5.68 13.90
C ALA A 91 6.20 5.67 15.18
N TRP A 92 7.51 5.47 15.06
CA TRP A 92 8.46 5.67 16.15
C TRP A 92 9.72 6.37 15.64
N ASP A 93 10.30 7.19 16.52
CA ASP A 93 11.49 8.00 16.27
C ASP A 93 11.38 8.94 15.05
N GLY A 94 10.16 9.21 14.57
CA GLY A 94 9.87 10.10 13.44
C GLY A 94 10.23 9.54 12.05
N GLU A 95 11.00 8.45 11.99
CA GLU A 95 11.55 7.90 10.73
C GLU A 95 11.04 6.49 10.42
N ASN A 96 10.61 5.73 11.43
CA ASN A 96 10.29 4.32 11.29
C ASN A 96 8.80 4.08 11.54
N PHE A 97 8.22 3.16 10.77
CA PHE A 97 6.81 2.88 10.77
C PHE A 97 6.55 1.37 10.68
N ALA A 98 5.42 0.97 11.24
CA ALA A 98 4.83 -0.34 11.04
C ALA A 98 3.35 -0.13 10.77
N GLY A 99 2.77 -0.98 9.93
CA GLY A 99 1.33 -0.99 9.76
C GLY A 99 0.85 -2.24 9.06
N ILE A 100 -0.46 -2.29 8.85
CA ILE A 100 -1.12 -3.46 8.27
C ILE A 100 -1.38 -3.25 6.79
N LEU A 101 -0.97 -4.20 5.95
CA LEU A 101 -1.24 -4.15 4.51
C LEU A 101 -2.75 -4.11 4.25
N ALA A 102 -3.22 -3.01 3.66
CA ALA A 102 -4.64 -2.77 3.42
C ALA A 102 -5.16 -3.45 2.14
N ASN A 103 -4.26 -3.80 1.24
CA ASN A 103 -4.50 -4.50 -0.03
C ASN A 103 -3.74 -5.83 -0.09
N GLN A 104 -4.16 -6.73 -0.98
CA GLN A 104 -3.38 -7.93 -1.28
C GLN A 104 -2.22 -7.57 -2.22
N PRO A 105 -0.95 -7.81 -1.83
CA PRO A 105 0.19 -7.53 -2.68
C PRO A 105 0.27 -8.44 -3.91
N ASN A 106 0.87 -7.92 -4.98
CA ASN A 106 1.16 -8.64 -6.23
C ASN A 106 2.63 -9.09 -6.33
N ASN A 107 3.58 -8.32 -5.77
CA ASN A 107 5.02 -8.49 -5.94
C ASN A 107 5.80 -8.52 -4.60
N MET A 108 5.10 -8.71 -3.47
CA MET A 108 5.69 -8.92 -2.14
C MET A 108 5.50 -10.39 -1.69
N PRO A 109 6.32 -11.33 -2.17
CA PRO A 109 6.13 -12.75 -1.87
C PRO A 109 6.23 -13.04 -0.36
N GLY A 110 5.27 -13.80 0.15
CA GLY A 110 5.18 -14.14 1.58
C GLY A 110 4.36 -13.15 2.40
N PHE A 111 3.88 -12.05 1.81
CA PHE A 111 2.94 -11.12 2.43
C PHE A 111 1.54 -11.28 1.86
N ASN A 112 0.56 -11.05 2.73
CA ASN A 112 -0.86 -10.99 2.42
C ASN A 112 -1.47 -9.69 2.95
N ARG A 113 -2.65 -9.36 2.42
CA ARG A 113 -3.51 -8.37 3.07
C ARG A 113 -3.71 -8.77 4.54
N GLY A 114 -3.56 -7.80 5.45
CA GLY A 114 -3.68 -8.03 6.88
C GLY A 114 -2.37 -8.36 7.59
N ASP A 115 -1.29 -8.63 6.87
CA ASP A 115 0.03 -8.82 7.47
C ASP A 115 0.64 -7.47 7.89
N GLN A 116 1.44 -7.50 8.96
CA GLN A 116 2.25 -6.36 9.37
C GLN A 116 3.42 -6.17 8.40
N PHE A 117 3.70 -4.92 8.07
CA PHE A 117 4.83 -4.50 7.25
C PHE A 117 5.52 -3.30 7.89
N ASP A 118 6.84 -3.39 8.04
CA ASP A 118 7.69 -2.31 8.57
C ASP A 118 8.31 -1.53 7.40
N PHE A 119 8.33 -0.20 7.51
CA PHE A 119 8.79 0.71 6.46
C PHE A 119 9.32 2.01 7.06
N THR A 120 9.94 2.84 6.22
CA THR A 120 10.54 4.11 6.62
C THR A 120 9.81 5.31 6.01
N TYR A 121 10.03 6.49 6.58
CA TYR A 121 9.38 7.73 6.17
C TYR A 121 9.52 8.02 4.67
N ASP A 122 10.70 7.78 4.10
CA ASP A 122 11.03 8.03 2.69
C ASP A 122 10.29 7.09 1.71
N MET A 123 9.78 5.96 2.21
CA MET A 123 8.94 5.06 1.40
C MET A 123 7.52 5.61 1.22
N ILE A 124 7.09 6.61 2.00
CA ILE A 124 5.72 7.14 1.94
C ILE A 124 5.59 8.06 0.72
N VAL A 125 4.64 7.72 -0.16
CA VAL A 125 4.37 8.45 -1.41
C VAL A 125 2.99 9.10 -1.45
N ASP A 126 2.10 8.72 -0.55
CA ASP A 126 0.77 9.32 -0.37
C ASP A 126 0.25 9.04 1.04
N TRP A 127 -0.82 9.72 1.43
CA TRP A 127 -1.53 9.47 2.67
C TRP A 127 -3.03 9.73 2.47
N SER A 128 -3.88 9.13 3.30
CA SER A 128 -5.30 9.43 3.31
C SER A 128 -5.82 9.48 4.74
N TRP A 129 -6.84 10.31 4.96
CA TRP A 129 -7.59 10.29 6.21
C TRP A 129 -9.08 10.49 5.95
N ARG A 130 -9.83 9.42 6.20
CA ARG A 130 -11.29 9.41 6.12
C ARG A 130 -11.86 9.77 7.49
N TYR A 131 -12.28 11.01 7.65
CA TYR A 131 -12.91 11.47 8.87
C TYR A 131 -14.30 10.84 9.03
N PRO A 132 -14.72 10.44 10.25
CA PRO A 132 -16.08 9.96 10.50
C PRO A 132 -17.19 10.96 10.12
N THR A 133 -16.87 12.26 10.10
CA THR A 133 -17.77 13.34 9.67
C THR A 133 -17.99 13.41 8.16
N GLY A 134 -17.32 12.55 7.38
CA GLY A 134 -17.48 12.41 5.93
C GLY A 134 -16.44 13.17 5.09
N ALA A 135 -15.51 13.89 5.72
CA ALA A 135 -14.41 14.56 5.02
C ALA A 135 -13.30 13.55 4.65
N ASN A 136 -12.91 13.50 3.37
CA ASN A 136 -11.77 12.68 2.92
C ASN A 136 -10.60 13.59 2.53
N TYR A 137 -9.56 13.56 3.35
CA TYR A 137 -8.30 14.28 3.17
C TYR A 137 -7.24 13.37 2.53
N GLY A 138 -6.21 13.97 1.93
CA GLY A 138 -5.12 13.26 1.27
C GLY A 138 -5.54 12.69 -0.08
N ASP A 139 -5.13 11.46 -0.36
CA ASP A 139 -5.46 10.69 -1.57
C ASP A 139 -5.00 11.38 -2.86
N TYR A 140 -3.81 12.00 -2.85
CA TYR A 140 -3.33 12.83 -3.94
C TYR A 140 -3.19 12.03 -5.24
N THR A 141 -2.55 10.86 -5.17
CA THR A 141 -2.38 9.96 -6.31
C THR A 141 -3.69 9.33 -6.74
N THR A 142 -4.56 8.99 -5.77
CA THR A 142 -5.91 8.48 -6.04
C THR A 142 -6.75 9.50 -6.82
N ARG A 143 -6.70 10.79 -6.46
CA ARG A 143 -7.41 11.86 -7.17
C ARG A 143 -6.95 11.99 -8.63
N VAL A 144 -5.66 11.83 -8.91
CA VAL A 144 -5.15 11.80 -10.29
C VAL A 144 -5.80 10.65 -11.07
N LEU A 145 -5.80 9.45 -10.51
CA LEU A 145 -6.40 8.28 -11.15
C LEU A 145 -7.91 8.46 -11.40
N LEU A 146 -8.65 9.01 -10.43
CA LEU A 146 -10.08 9.29 -10.58
C LEU A 146 -10.35 10.36 -11.64
N SER A 147 -9.50 11.39 -11.72
CA SER A 147 -9.60 12.42 -12.76
C SER A 147 -9.37 11.84 -14.15
N TRP A 148 -8.36 10.99 -14.33
CA TRP A 148 -8.14 10.30 -15.60
C TRP A 148 -9.27 9.36 -15.98
N ALA A 149 -9.90 8.72 -15.00
CA ALA A 149 -11.10 7.90 -15.21
C ALA A 149 -12.36 8.72 -15.49
N GLY A 150 -12.34 10.04 -15.28
CA GLY A 150 -13.52 10.90 -15.39
C GLY A 150 -14.56 10.68 -14.29
N ASP A 151 -14.15 10.14 -13.13
CA ASP A 151 -15.06 9.84 -12.01
C ASP A 151 -15.25 11.04 -11.08
N GLU A 152 -15.97 12.03 -11.60
CA GLU A 152 -16.31 13.26 -10.87
C GLU A 152 -17.09 12.99 -9.56
N ALA A 153 -17.91 11.93 -9.54
CA ALA A 153 -18.70 11.56 -8.36
C ALA A 153 -17.81 11.03 -7.23
N ALA A 154 -16.75 10.29 -7.55
CA ALA A 154 -15.75 9.89 -6.57
C ALA A 154 -14.89 11.09 -6.13
N LEU A 155 -14.46 11.95 -7.06
CA LEU A 155 -13.68 13.15 -6.75
C LEU A 155 -14.41 14.10 -5.78
N ALA A 156 -15.72 14.27 -5.95
CA ALA A 156 -16.54 15.13 -5.10
C ALA A 156 -16.59 14.71 -3.62
N LYS A 157 -16.15 13.49 -3.28
CA LYS A 157 -16.08 13.01 -1.89
C LYS A 157 -14.86 13.53 -1.14
N TYR A 158 -13.90 14.12 -1.85
CA TYR A 158 -12.66 14.56 -1.25
C TYR A 158 -12.63 16.07 -0.99
N THR A 159 -11.99 16.47 0.09
CA THR A 159 -11.87 17.89 0.45
C THR A 159 -10.96 18.62 -0.54
N THR A 160 -11.23 19.91 -0.72
CA THR A 160 -10.37 20.84 -1.46
C THR A 160 -10.22 22.11 -0.61
N PRO A 161 -9.02 22.42 -0.07
CA PRO A 161 -7.75 21.71 -0.26
C PRO A 161 -7.72 20.29 0.33
N PRO A 162 -6.75 19.44 -0.08
CA PRO A 162 -6.66 18.04 0.33
C PRO A 162 -6.29 17.83 1.80
N PHE A 163 -6.06 18.88 2.57
CA PHE A 163 -5.85 18.85 4.02
C PHE A 163 -6.66 19.99 4.64
N ALA A 164 -6.97 19.90 5.93
CA ALA A 164 -7.69 20.97 6.61
C ALA A 164 -6.75 22.18 6.81
N GLN A 165 -7.23 23.38 6.48
CA GLN A 165 -6.39 24.59 6.51
C GLN A 165 -6.07 25.05 7.94
N GLU A 166 -6.86 24.58 8.89
CA GLU A 166 -6.73 24.84 10.32
C GLU A 166 -5.73 23.90 11.01
N TRP A 167 -5.23 22.86 10.34
CA TRP A 167 -4.23 21.97 10.92
C TRP A 167 -2.92 22.73 11.16
N SER A 168 -2.39 22.59 12.37
CA SER A 168 -1.09 23.12 12.78
C SER A 168 -0.37 22.14 13.70
N CYS A 169 0.93 22.36 13.86
CA CYS A 169 1.83 21.57 14.71
C CYS A 169 2.26 22.34 15.97
N GLU A 170 1.43 23.28 16.44
CA GLU A 170 1.73 24.15 17.58
C GLU A 170 1.39 23.52 18.93
#